data_AF-A0A9D6HSH8-F1
#
_entry.id   AF-A0A9D6HSH8-F1
#
_cell.length_a   1.000
_cell.length_b   1.000
_cell.length_c   1.000
_cell.angle_alpha   90.00
_cell.angle_beta   90.00
_cell.angle_gamma   90.00
#
_symmetry.space_group_name_H-M   'P 1'
#
loop_
_entity.id
_entity.type
_entity.pdbx_description
1 polymer ?
#
loop_
_entity_poly.entity_id
_entity_poly.type
_entity_poly.pdbx_seq_one_letter_code
_entity_poly.pdbx_strand_id
1 'polypeptide(L)'
;MNSKQFLLWGGSILVLLAIAGWTFLGEGGVGGDFFWLDGAENWAHLVLGVVAIAAAYLLGEDMQKWLVYLVGVLGVLVAFWGFFVGADLYGAHLEASDNILHLVVGVWALWAAWNTKKAMMM
;
A
#
# COMPACT_ATOMS: atom_id res chain seq x y z
N MET A 1 13.31 -2.24 9.62
CA MET A 1 12.74 -1.06 8.95
C MET A 1 11.74 -0.40 9.89
N ASN A 2 11.66 0.93 9.96
CA ASN A 2 10.66 1.65 10.78
C ASN A 2 9.54 2.25 9.90
N SER A 3 8.52 2.85 10.53
CA SER A 3 7.36 3.45 9.87
C SER A 3 7.73 4.54 8.87
N LYS A 4 8.72 5.38 9.18
CA LYS A 4 9.21 6.39 8.24
C LYS A 4 9.76 5.74 6.96
N GLN A 5 10.58 4.71 7.11
CA GLN A 5 11.14 3.97 5.99
C GLN A 5 10.06 3.24 5.18
N PHE A 6 9.04 2.67 5.83
CA PHE A 6 7.89 2.10 5.14
C PHE A 6 7.16 3.17 4.29
N LEU A 7 6.87 4.33 4.87
CA LEU A 7 6.18 5.42 4.17
C LEU A 7 6.98 5.92 2.95
N LEU A 8 8.32 6.00 3.07
CA LEU A 8 9.18 6.41 1.97
C LEU A 8 9.26 5.35 0.87
N TRP A 9 9.61 4.11 1.21
CA TRP A 9 9.77 3.03 0.23
C TRP A 9 8.44 2.60 -0.36
N GLY A 10 7.44 2.34 0.48
CA GLY A 10 6.09 2.01 0.06
C GLY A 10 5.48 3.13 -0.77
N GLY A 11 5.59 4.39 -0.33
CA GLY A 11 5.09 5.53 -1.09
C GLY A 11 5.76 5.67 -2.46
N SER A 12 7.08 5.49 -2.52
CA SER A 12 7.83 5.54 -3.78
C SER A 12 7.46 4.39 -4.71
N ILE A 13 7.28 3.18 -4.20
CA ILE A 13 6.81 2.02 -4.98
C ILE A 13 5.43 2.31 -5.56
N LEU A 14 4.50 2.87 -4.79
CA LEU A 14 3.16 3.22 -5.29
C LEU A 14 3.20 4.28 -6.39
N VAL A 15 4.01 5.34 -6.24
CA VAL A 15 4.19 6.36 -7.30
C VAL A 15 4.77 5.71 -8.56
N LEU A 16 5.78 4.85 -8.43
CA LEU A 16 6.38 4.16 -9.56
C LEU A 16 5.40 3.19 -10.23
N LEU A 17 4.58 2.47 -9.46
CA LEU A 17 3.52 1.60 -9.99
C LEU A 17 2.48 2.38 -10.77
N ALA A 18 2.04 3.54 -10.28
CA ALA A 18 1.11 4.41 -11.01
C ALA A 18 1.69 4.87 -12.36
N ILE A 19 2.94 5.33 -12.36
CA ILE A 19 3.64 5.75 -13.59
C ILE A 19 3.79 4.57 -14.54
N ALA A 20 4.18 3.40 -14.03
CA ALA A 20 4.34 2.19 -14.82
C ALA A 20 3.01 1.70 -15.40
N GLY A 21 1.92 1.75 -14.64
CA GLY A 21 0.57 1.39 -15.08
C GLY A 21 0.07 2.28 -16.22
N TRP A 22 0.30 3.59 -16.17
CA TRP A 22 -0.05 4.47 -17.30
C TRP A 22 0.84 4.33 -18.54
N THR A 23 1.97 3.63 -18.44
CA THR A 23 2.96 3.59 -19.54
C THR A 23 3.11 2.21 -20.17
N PHE A 24 3.42 1.17 -19.40
CA PHE A 24 3.75 -0.16 -19.95
C PHE A 24 3.19 -1.36 -19.16
N LEU A 25 2.55 -1.14 -18.01
CA LEU A 25 1.87 -2.17 -17.20
C LEU A 25 0.33 -2.08 -17.23
N GLY A 26 -0.26 -1.07 -17.88
CA GLY A 26 -1.72 -0.94 -18.00
C GLY A 26 -2.35 -1.91 -18.99
N GLU A 27 -3.63 -1.69 -19.34
CA GLU A 27 -4.42 -2.58 -20.21
C GLU A 27 -3.66 -3.04 -21.48
N GLY A 28 -3.42 -4.34 -21.60
CA GLY A 28 -2.68 -4.95 -22.72
C GLY A 28 -1.14 -4.82 -22.64
N GLY A 29 -0.61 -4.36 -21.52
CA GLY A 29 0.82 -4.20 -21.25
C GLY A 29 1.54 -5.48 -20.81
N VAL A 30 2.79 -5.33 -20.38
CA VAL A 30 3.72 -6.44 -20.08
C VAL A 30 3.29 -7.29 -18.86
N GLY A 31 2.32 -6.79 -18.07
CA GLY A 31 1.75 -7.46 -16.90
C GLY A 31 0.59 -8.44 -17.18
N GLY A 32 -0.05 -8.33 -18.36
CA GLY A 32 -1.24 -9.12 -18.70
C GLY A 32 -2.33 -9.08 -17.62
N ASP A 33 -3.09 -10.17 -17.50
CA ASP A 33 -4.15 -10.34 -16.49
C ASP A 33 -3.60 -10.56 -15.06
N PHE A 34 -2.28 -10.55 -14.85
CA PHE A 34 -1.69 -10.79 -13.52
C PHE A 34 -1.39 -9.50 -12.76
N PHE A 35 -1.22 -8.39 -13.49
CA PHE A 35 -1.04 -7.04 -12.97
C PHE A 35 -1.90 -6.10 -13.79
N TRP A 36 -3.22 -6.26 -13.66
CA TRP A 36 -4.16 -5.33 -14.24
C TRP A 36 -4.15 -4.05 -13.40
N LEU A 37 -3.75 -2.94 -14.01
CA LEU A 37 -3.80 -1.62 -13.37
C LEU A 37 -4.69 -0.71 -14.21
N ASP A 38 -5.94 -0.56 -13.80
CA ASP A 38 -6.88 0.32 -14.46
C ASP A 38 -6.59 1.80 -14.17
N GLY A 39 -7.32 2.70 -14.83
CA GLY A 39 -7.14 4.14 -14.64
C GLY A 39 -7.36 4.60 -13.20
N ALA A 40 -8.33 4.02 -12.49
CA ALA A 40 -8.68 4.39 -11.12
C ALA A 40 -7.63 3.88 -10.11
N GLU A 41 -7.14 2.65 -10.29
CA GLU A 41 -6.08 2.05 -9.47
C GLU A 41 -4.78 2.83 -9.59
N ASN A 42 -4.41 3.25 -10.81
CA ASN A 42 -3.24 4.09 -11.01
C ASN A 42 -3.35 5.45 -10.29
N TRP A 43 -4.53 6.08 -10.33
CA TRP A 43 -4.77 7.29 -9.56
C TRP A 43 -4.69 7.04 -8.04
N ALA A 44 -5.26 5.93 -7.56
CA ALA A 44 -5.17 5.55 -6.15
C ALA A 44 -3.71 5.36 -5.71
N HIS A 45 -2.92 4.61 -6.48
CA HIS A 45 -1.49 4.41 -6.23
C HIS A 45 -0.71 5.73 -6.22
N LEU A 46 -0.95 6.63 -7.18
CA LEU A 46 -0.27 7.93 -7.21
C LEU A 46 -0.59 8.76 -5.96
N VAL A 47 -1.88 8.92 -5.65
CA VAL A 47 -2.32 9.76 -4.53
C VAL A 47 -1.84 9.18 -3.21
N LEU A 48 -2.03 7.88 -2.97
CA LEU A 48 -1.57 7.22 -1.74
C LEU A 48 -0.05 7.27 -1.63
N GLY A 49 0.67 7.12 -2.74
CA GLY A 49 2.13 7.19 -2.77
C GLY A 49 2.66 8.57 -2.40
N VAL A 50 2.11 9.63 -2.99
CA VAL A 50 2.47 11.02 -2.67
C VAL A 50 2.12 11.35 -1.21
N VAL A 51 0.94 10.96 -0.74
CA VAL A 51 0.51 11.17 0.66
C VAL A 51 1.42 10.42 1.64
N ALA A 52 1.81 9.19 1.34
CA ALA A 52 2.73 8.41 2.17
C ALA A 52 4.11 9.09 2.29
N ILE A 53 4.68 9.53 1.17
CA ILE A 53 5.96 10.26 1.16
C ILE A 53 5.83 11.55 1.97
N ALA A 54 4.77 12.34 1.76
CA ALA A 54 4.51 13.56 2.51
C ALA A 54 4.41 13.27 4.02
N ALA A 55 3.67 12.22 4.40
CA ALA A 55 3.52 11.80 5.79
C ALA A 55 4.86 11.44 6.46
N ALA A 56 5.80 10.86 5.70
CA ALA A 56 7.14 10.51 6.21
C ALA A 56 7.97 11.73 6.65
N TYR A 57 7.69 12.91 6.10
CA TYR A 57 8.38 14.16 6.42
C TYR A 57 7.58 15.09 7.33
N LEU A 58 6.25 15.09 7.20
CA LEU A 58 5.38 16.06 7.88
C LEU A 58 4.84 15.58 9.22
N LEU A 59 4.70 14.27 9.44
CA LEU A 59 4.14 13.73 10.67
C LEU A 59 5.24 13.39 11.69
N GLY A 60 4.93 13.53 12.98
CA GLY A 60 5.79 13.03 14.06
C GLY A 60 5.82 11.50 14.13
N GLU A 61 6.86 10.93 14.73
CA GLU A 61 7.12 9.47 14.74
C GLU A 61 5.94 8.63 15.26
N ASP A 62 5.29 9.06 16.35
CA ASP A 62 4.12 8.36 16.90
C ASP A 62 2.94 8.34 15.91
N MET A 63 2.72 9.44 15.20
CA MET A 63 1.63 9.52 14.23
C MET A 63 1.94 8.73 12.96
N GLN A 64 3.21 8.70 12.53
CA GLN A 64 3.67 7.79 11.46
C GLN A 64 3.48 6.33 11.86
N LYS A 65 3.80 5.96 13.11
CA LYS A 65 3.59 4.60 13.62
C LYS A 65 2.14 4.17 13.52
N TRP A 66 1.22 4.99 14.03
CA TRP A 66 -0.21 4.65 14.01
C TRP A 66 -0.80 4.67 12.60
N LEU A 67 -0.36 5.59 11.74
CA LEU A 67 -0.76 5.58 10.33
C LEU A 67 -0.33 4.28 9.64
N VAL A 68 0.94 3.89 9.77
CA VAL A 68 1.46 2.66 9.16
C VAL A 68 0.82 1.41 9.76
N TYR A 69 0.53 1.42 11.06
CA TYR A 69 -0.23 0.34 11.71
C TYR A 69 -1.63 0.21 11.09
N LEU A 70 -2.35 1.32 10.92
CA LEU A 70 -3.68 1.33 10.30
C LEU A 70 -3.62 0.80 8.87
N VAL A 71 -2.65 1.26 8.06
CA VAL A 71 -2.42 0.73 6.70
C VAL A 71 -2.20 -0.78 6.73
N GLY A 72 -1.40 -1.26 7.69
CA GLY A 72 -1.14 -2.69 7.86
C GLY A 72 -2.39 -3.51 8.19
N VAL A 73 -3.21 -3.03 9.13
CA VAL A 73 -4.48 -3.68 9.48
C VAL A 73 -5.42 -3.68 8.27
N LEU A 74 -5.59 -2.55 7.58
CA LEU A 74 -6.46 -2.46 6.40
C LEU A 74 -5.99 -3.39 5.28
N GLY A 75 -4.68 -3.46 5.00
CA GLY A 75 -4.15 -4.37 3.98
C GLY A 75 -4.44 -5.83 4.27
N VAL A 76 -4.27 -6.27 5.54
CA VAL A 76 -4.63 -7.65 5.94
C VAL A 76 -6.13 -7.90 5.85
N LEU A 77 -6.96 -6.93 6.24
CA LEU A 77 -8.42 -7.08 6.17
C LEU A 77 -8.93 -7.13 4.73
N VAL A 78 -8.37 -6.31 3.82
CA VAL A 78 -8.70 -6.34 2.39
C VAL A 78 -8.31 -7.68 1.78
N ALA A 79 -7.10 -8.17 2.06
CA ALA A 79 -6.67 -9.49 1.59
C ALA A 79 -7.58 -10.62 2.12
N PHE A 80 -7.92 -10.58 3.41
CA PHE A 80 -8.85 -11.54 4.00
C PHE A 80 -10.23 -11.48 3.32
N TRP A 81 -10.74 -10.27 3.06
CA TRP A 81 -12.00 -10.09 2.35
C TRP A 81 -11.95 -10.73 0.95
N GLY A 82 -10.93 -10.43 0.15
CA GLY A 82 -10.82 -10.96 -1.21
C GLY A 82 -10.64 -12.48 -1.28
N PHE A 83 -9.95 -13.09 -0.30
CA PHE A 83 -9.82 -14.55 -0.26
C PHE A 83 -11.06 -15.29 0.24
N PHE A 84 -11.82 -14.72 1.17
CA PHE A 84 -12.81 -15.49 1.94
C PHE A 84 -14.23 -14.94 1.88
N VAL A 85 -14.43 -13.69 1.47
CA VAL A 85 -15.74 -13.03 1.49
C VAL A 85 -16.23 -12.75 0.07
N GLY A 86 -15.42 -12.09 -0.76
CA GLY A 86 -15.81 -11.79 -2.13
C GLY A 86 -14.74 -11.04 -2.91
N ALA A 87 -14.73 -11.27 -4.23
CA ALA A 87 -13.78 -10.65 -5.15
C ALA A 87 -14.05 -9.16 -5.40
N ASP A 88 -15.23 -8.63 -5.08
CA ASP A 88 -15.52 -7.20 -5.28
C ASP A 88 -15.61 -6.47 -3.93
N LEU A 89 -14.91 -5.33 -3.83
CA LEU A 89 -14.94 -4.47 -2.64
C LEU A 89 -15.01 -3.00 -3.06
N TYR A 90 -16.15 -2.35 -2.84
CA TYR A 90 -16.40 -0.93 -3.17
C TYR A 90 -16.03 -0.51 -4.61
N GLY A 91 -16.17 -1.42 -5.57
CA GLY A 91 -15.86 -1.18 -6.98
C GLY A 91 -14.43 -1.54 -7.39
N ALA A 92 -13.59 -2.02 -6.47
CA ALA A 92 -12.32 -2.67 -6.79
C ALA A 92 -12.54 -4.18 -6.97
N HIS A 93 -11.94 -4.75 -8.01
CA HIS A 93 -11.91 -6.19 -8.25
C HIS A 93 -10.61 -6.77 -7.67
N LEU A 94 -10.74 -7.55 -6.60
CA LEU A 94 -9.65 -8.11 -5.82
C LEU A 94 -9.25 -9.49 -6.38
N GLU A 95 -8.38 -9.50 -7.38
CA GLU A 95 -7.85 -10.74 -7.92
C GLU A 95 -7.00 -11.48 -6.87
N ALA A 96 -6.73 -12.76 -7.11
CA ALA A 96 -5.89 -13.54 -6.20
C ALA A 96 -4.48 -12.94 -6.05
N SER A 97 -3.91 -12.41 -7.14
CA SER A 97 -2.67 -11.63 -7.19
C SER A 97 -2.74 -10.41 -6.26
N ASP A 98 -3.81 -9.63 -6.37
CA ASP A 98 -4.01 -8.44 -5.54
C ASP A 98 -4.12 -8.80 -4.07
N ASN A 99 -4.88 -9.85 -3.74
CA ASN A 99 -5.04 -10.29 -2.37
C ASN A 99 -3.71 -10.72 -1.73
N ILE A 100 -2.84 -11.39 -2.49
CA ILE A 100 -1.48 -11.72 -2.05
C ILE A 100 -0.69 -10.42 -1.80
N LEU A 101 -0.74 -9.45 -2.72
CA LEU A 101 -0.02 -8.19 -2.59
C LEU A 101 -0.48 -7.39 -1.37
N HIS A 102 -1.79 -7.27 -1.16
CA HIS A 102 -2.37 -6.60 0.01
C HIS A 102 -1.94 -7.26 1.32
N LEU A 103 -1.88 -8.61 1.35
CA LEU A 103 -1.39 -9.33 2.53
C LEU A 103 0.10 -9.05 2.78
N VAL A 104 0.94 -9.13 1.74
CA VAL A 104 2.38 -8.89 1.85
C VAL A 104 2.66 -7.46 2.31
N VAL A 105 2.04 -6.46 1.69
CA VAL A 105 2.18 -5.05 2.05
C VAL A 105 1.61 -4.79 3.45
N GLY A 106 0.48 -5.41 3.79
CA GLY A 106 -0.14 -5.31 5.12
C GLY A 106 0.77 -5.83 6.22
N VAL A 107 1.33 -7.03 6.06
CA VAL A 107 2.31 -7.62 6.99
C VAL A 107 3.58 -6.77 7.08
N TRP A 108 4.07 -6.27 5.94
CA TRP A 108 5.24 -5.40 5.89
C TRP A 108 5.04 -4.09 6.67
N ALA A 109 3.85 -3.49 6.55
CA ALA A 109 3.45 -2.30 7.29
C ALA A 109 3.35 -2.57 8.80
N LEU A 110 2.66 -3.66 9.21
CA LEU A 110 2.55 -4.05 10.62
C LEU A 110 3.92 -4.30 11.25
N TRP A 111 4.81 -4.98 10.53
CA TRP A 111 6.19 -5.19 10.98
C TRP A 111 6.96 -3.88 11.11
N ALA A 112 6.80 -2.95 10.15
CA ALA A 112 7.45 -1.64 10.22
C ALA A 112 6.94 -0.80 11.41
N ALA A 113 5.63 -0.79 11.65
CA ALA A 113 5.00 -0.11 12.79
C ALA A 113 5.44 -0.70 14.14
N TRP A 114 5.56 -2.03 14.22
CA TRP A 114 6.07 -2.72 15.41
C TRP A 114 7.51 -2.29 15.75
N ASN A 115 8.35 -2.15 14.73
CA ASN A 115 9.76 -1.79 14.89
C ASN A 115 10.01 -0.29 15.11
N THR A 116 8.98 0.56 14.97
CA THR A 116 9.06 1.98 15.36
C THR A 116 9.02 2.07 16.88
N LYS A 117 10.20 2.30 17.47
CA LYS A 117 10.35 2.50 18.91
C LYS A 117 9.67 3.82 19.28
N LYS A 118 8.95 3.86 20.40
CA LYS A 118 8.51 5.13 20.95
C LYS A 118 9.75 6.01 21.15
N ALA A 119 9.72 7.24 20.67
CA ALA A 119 10.60 8.26 21.22
C ALA A 119 10.33 8.28 22.73
N MET A 120 11.28 7.80 23.54
CA MET A 120 11.18 7.99 24.98
C MET A 120 11.15 9.50 25.18
N MET A 121 10.05 10.02 25.72
CA MET A 121 10.03 11.37 26.25
C MET A 121 11.08 11.40 27.36
N MET A 122 12.25 11.96 27.05
CA MET A 122 13.25 12.35 28.04
C MET A 122 12.83 13.67 28.66
#